data_AF-A0A8H7TUT4-F1
#
_entry.id   AF-A0A8H7TUT4-F1
#
_cell.length_a   1.000
_cell.length_b   1.000
_cell.length_c   1.000
_cell.angle_alpha   90.00
_cell.angle_beta   90.00
_cell.angle_gamma   90.00
#
_symmetry.space_group_name_H-M   'P 1'
#
loop_
_entity.id
_entity.type
_entity.pdbx_description
1 polymer ?
#
loop_
_entity_poly.entity_id
_entity_poly.type
_entity_poly.pdbx_seq_one_letter_code
_entity_poly.pdbx_strand_id
1 'polypeptide(L)'
;MHDIPKVKRVAIIGSGCSGIAALWALNRTYHDVYLYEAADRLGGHTNTAQWKAGRYTAAVDTGFIVLNTATYPNFLGFLEKLGVETEPAKMKFSVSRDRGVLEWVCGTTLGSVFCQRRNILSPRMWRMLFDIIRFNQFALDLILEDDSRFVRQRNGSAKYAGSTENIGDYLNREGYSEAFRDDYLLPLIGALWSTNPAKSPLDFPAKSLVRFLWNHDLLTSIAERPQWRILKEGSQSYVDAVMRGFPQIIFSSKRP
;
A
#
# COMPACT_ATOMS: atom_id res chain seq x y z
N MET A 1 -44.95 15.62 -23.20
CA MET A 1 -44.13 14.55 -23.82
C MET A 1 -42.86 14.48 -23.00
N HIS A 2 -42.76 13.55 -22.05
CA HIS A 2 -41.60 13.44 -21.17
C HIS A 2 -40.42 12.87 -21.96
N ASP A 3 -39.31 13.59 -21.99
CA ASP A 3 -38.02 13.09 -22.48
C ASP A 3 -37.66 11.80 -21.75
N ILE A 4 -37.73 10.67 -22.45
CA ILE A 4 -37.16 9.42 -21.95
C ILE A 4 -35.65 9.67 -21.84
N PRO A 5 -35.05 9.61 -20.64
CA PRO A 5 -33.63 9.91 -20.50
C PRO A 5 -32.84 8.96 -21.39
N LYS A 6 -32.15 9.53 -22.38
CA LYS A 6 -31.35 8.79 -23.34
C LYS A 6 -30.27 8.04 -22.56
N VAL A 7 -30.41 6.72 -22.47
CA VAL A 7 -29.46 5.84 -21.77
C VAL A 7 -28.08 6.09 -22.35
N LYS A 8 -27.18 6.65 -21.52
CA LYS A 8 -25.81 6.95 -21.92
C LYS A 8 -24.99 5.66 -21.84
N ARG A 9 -24.33 5.32 -22.95
CA ARG A 9 -23.38 4.20 -22.99
C ARG A 9 -22.04 4.65 -22.43
N VAL A 10 -21.48 3.89 -21.50
CA VAL A 10 -20.21 4.18 -20.84
C VAL A 10 -19.27 3.00 -21.03
N ALA A 11 -18.06 3.26 -21.53
CA ALA A 11 -17.00 2.26 -21.61
C ALA A 11 -16.00 2.50 -20.48
N ILE A 12 -15.75 1.47 -19.67
CA ILE A 12 -14.69 1.42 -18.66
C ILE A 12 -13.53 0.62 -19.26
N ILE A 13 -12.35 1.23 -19.32
CA ILE A 13 -11.15 0.59 -19.84
C ILE A 13 -10.25 0.21 -18.66
N GLY A 14 -10.09 -1.10 -18.45
CA GLY A 14 -9.36 -1.71 -17.35
C GLY A 14 -10.27 -2.14 -16.21
N SER A 15 -10.06 -3.38 -15.74
CA SER A 15 -10.78 -4.04 -14.65
C SER A 15 -9.98 -4.08 -13.35
N GLY A 16 -9.03 -3.16 -13.16
CA GLY A 16 -8.39 -2.93 -11.87
C GLY A 16 -9.39 -2.50 -10.81
N CYS A 17 -8.93 -2.32 -9.57
CA CYS A 17 -9.78 -1.93 -8.44
C CYS A 17 -10.66 -0.69 -8.73
N SER A 18 -10.12 0.33 -9.40
CA SER A 18 -10.85 1.53 -9.81
C SER A 18 -11.92 1.25 -10.86
N GLY A 19 -11.62 0.41 -11.85
CA GLY A 19 -12.56 0.03 -12.91
C GLY A 19 -13.72 -0.80 -12.38
N ILE A 20 -13.45 -1.77 -11.49
CA ILE A 20 -14.47 -2.58 -10.82
C ILE A 20 -15.35 -1.72 -9.91
N ALA A 21 -14.77 -0.78 -9.16
CA ALA A 21 -15.53 0.16 -8.34
C ALA A 21 -16.43 1.07 -9.21
N ALA A 22 -15.90 1.58 -10.33
CA ALA A 22 -16.67 2.39 -11.27
C ALA A 22 -17.82 1.60 -11.91
N LEU A 23 -17.58 0.34 -12.32
CA LEU A 23 -18.60 -0.56 -12.84
C LEU A 23 -19.72 -0.76 -11.81
N TRP A 24 -19.35 -1.08 -10.58
CA TRP A 24 -20.31 -1.30 -9.50
C TRP A 24 -21.16 -0.07 -9.18
N ALA A 25 -20.56 1.12 -9.22
CA ALA A 25 -21.25 2.39 -8.95
C ALA A 25 -22.18 2.78 -10.12
N LEU A 26 -21.68 2.76 -11.35
CA LEU A 26 -22.44 3.18 -12.54
C LEU A 26 -23.58 2.22 -12.88
N ASN A 27 -23.44 0.93 -12.60
CA ASN A 27 -24.50 -0.04 -12.87
C ASN A 27 -25.76 0.18 -12.01
N ARG A 28 -25.65 0.97 -10.94
CA ARG A 28 -26.80 1.37 -10.10
C ARG A 28 -27.45 2.66 -10.56
N THR A 29 -27.15 3.09 -11.79
CA THR A 29 -27.67 4.31 -12.40
C THR A 29 -28.29 4.00 -13.76
N TYR A 30 -28.77 5.02 -14.47
CA TYR A 30 -29.42 4.90 -15.79
C TYR A 30 -28.43 4.73 -16.96
N HIS A 31 -27.18 4.31 -16.69
CA HIS A 31 -26.13 4.15 -17.70
C HIS A 31 -26.04 2.70 -18.19
N ASP A 32 -25.73 2.54 -19.48
CA ASP A 32 -25.44 1.25 -20.10
C ASP A 32 -23.91 1.06 -20.12
N VAL A 33 -23.38 0.25 -19.20
CA VAL A 33 -21.95 0.21 -18.86
C VAL A 33 -21.29 -1.03 -19.44
N TYR A 34 -20.16 -0.84 -20.12
CA TYR A 34 -19.34 -1.88 -20.72
C TYR A 34 -17.95 -1.85 -20.10
N LEU A 35 -17.45 -3.01 -19.67
CA LEU A 35 -16.09 -3.16 -19.13
C LEU A 35 -15.19 -3.86 -20.15
N TYR A 36 -14.05 -3.26 -20.46
CA TYR A 36 -13.03 -3.82 -21.33
C TYR A 36 -11.76 -4.08 -20.53
N GLU A 37 -11.22 -5.30 -20.64
CA GLU A 37 -9.98 -5.70 -19.99
C GLU A 37 -9.05 -6.33 -21.03
N ALA A 38 -7.76 -6.00 -20.93
CA ALA A 38 -6.72 -6.53 -21.81
C ALA A 38 -6.28 -7.94 -21.39
N ALA A 39 -6.24 -8.20 -20.07
CA ALA A 39 -5.92 -9.50 -19.52
C ALA A 39 -7.06 -10.52 -19.69
N ASP A 40 -6.74 -11.80 -19.50
CA ASP A 40 -7.70 -12.90 -19.43
C ASP A 40 -8.36 -13.04 -18.04
N ARG A 41 -8.10 -12.10 -17.14
CA ARG A 41 -8.62 -12.05 -15.77
C ARG A 41 -9.01 -10.64 -15.37
N LEU A 42 -9.99 -10.55 -14.48
CA LEU A 42 -10.40 -9.29 -13.87
C LEU A 42 -9.61 -9.01 -12.58
N GLY A 43 -9.51 -7.73 -12.18
CA GLY A 43 -8.96 -7.32 -10.89
C GLY A 43 -7.60 -6.60 -10.96
N GLY A 44 -6.88 -6.68 -12.08
CA GLY A 44 -5.59 -6.01 -12.24
C GLY A 44 -4.59 -6.41 -11.16
N HIS A 45 -4.19 -5.50 -10.28
CA HIS A 45 -3.26 -5.79 -9.17
C HIS A 45 -3.90 -6.62 -8.04
N THR A 46 -5.22 -6.72 -7.99
CA THR A 46 -5.91 -7.75 -7.19
C THR A 46 -5.65 -9.09 -7.86
N ASN A 47 -4.98 -10.00 -7.16
CA ASN A 47 -4.62 -11.31 -7.70
C ASN A 47 -4.43 -12.34 -6.57
N THR A 48 -5.31 -13.33 -6.53
CA THR A 48 -5.25 -14.47 -5.61
C THR A 48 -4.88 -15.73 -6.38
N ALA A 49 -3.69 -16.28 -6.09
CA ALA A 49 -3.22 -17.54 -6.65
C ALA A 49 -3.64 -18.72 -5.79
N GLN A 50 -4.05 -19.82 -6.40
CA GLN A 50 -4.35 -21.07 -5.69
C GLN A 50 -3.08 -21.90 -5.53
N TRP A 51 -2.60 -22.03 -4.31
CA TRP A 51 -1.46 -22.89 -3.97
C TRP A 51 -1.96 -24.28 -3.56
N LYS A 52 -1.29 -25.34 -4.01
CA LYS A 52 -1.58 -26.72 -3.62
C LYS A 52 -0.30 -27.49 -3.33
N ALA A 53 -0.27 -28.21 -2.21
CA ALA A 53 0.77 -29.18 -1.89
C ALA A 53 0.15 -30.44 -1.27
N GLY A 54 0.09 -31.52 -2.04
CA GLY A 54 -0.62 -32.74 -1.65
C GLY A 54 -2.10 -32.45 -1.36
N ARG A 55 -2.53 -32.70 -0.12
CA ARG A 55 -3.90 -32.43 0.34
C ARG A 55 -4.16 -30.99 0.80
N TYR A 56 -3.11 -30.16 0.89
CA TYR A 56 -3.21 -28.81 1.39
C TYR A 56 -3.45 -27.84 0.24
N THR A 57 -4.41 -26.93 0.41
CA THR A 57 -4.72 -25.87 -0.54
C THR A 57 -4.82 -24.55 0.19
N ALA A 58 -4.32 -23.47 -0.42
CA ALA A 58 -4.41 -22.12 0.15
C ALA A 58 -4.61 -21.09 -0.97
N ALA A 59 -5.47 -20.11 -0.70
CA ALA A 59 -5.56 -18.90 -1.50
C ALA A 59 -4.43 -17.94 -1.07
N VAL A 60 -3.57 -17.55 -2.00
CA VAL A 60 -2.40 -16.71 -1.74
C VAL A 60 -2.51 -15.42 -2.54
N ASP A 61 -2.67 -14.31 -1.85
CA ASP A 61 -2.65 -12.99 -2.48
C ASP A 61 -1.22 -12.61 -2.88
N THR A 62 -1.07 -12.15 -4.13
CA THR A 62 0.24 -11.86 -4.75
C THR A 62 0.39 -10.41 -5.20
N GLY A 63 -0.65 -9.60 -5.05
CA GLY A 63 -0.61 -8.16 -5.33
C GLY A 63 -1.20 -7.39 -4.16
N PHE A 64 -2.50 -7.13 -4.19
CA PHE A 64 -3.19 -6.56 -3.03
C PHE A 64 -3.42 -7.63 -1.95
N ILE A 65 -2.84 -7.45 -0.76
CA ILE A 65 -2.86 -8.47 0.30
C ILE A 65 -3.60 -7.97 1.54
N VAL A 66 -3.38 -6.72 1.97
CA VAL A 66 -3.86 -6.18 3.25
C VAL A 66 -4.52 -4.82 3.10
N LEU A 67 -5.44 -4.51 4.01
CA LEU A 67 -5.99 -3.16 4.23
C LEU A 67 -6.02 -2.83 5.73
N ASN A 68 -6.33 -1.59 6.08
CA ASN A 68 -6.56 -1.20 7.47
C ASN A 68 -7.77 -0.26 7.60
N THR A 69 -8.31 -0.17 8.81
CA THR A 69 -9.55 0.58 9.08
C THR A 69 -9.42 2.09 9.00
N ALA A 70 -8.23 2.64 9.28
CA ALA A 70 -8.00 4.08 9.28
C ALA A 70 -7.94 4.66 7.85
N THR A 71 -7.35 3.91 6.92
CA THR A 71 -6.95 4.44 5.60
C THR A 71 -7.85 3.95 4.46
N TYR A 72 -8.66 2.90 4.72
CA TYR A 72 -9.57 2.30 3.74
C TYR A 72 -11.06 2.38 4.11
N PRO A 73 -11.60 3.50 4.63
CA PRO A 73 -13.01 3.56 5.07
C PRO A 73 -13.99 3.30 3.90
N ASN A 74 -13.71 3.86 2.72
CA ASN A 74 -14.55 3.67 1.54
C ASN A 74 -14.52 2.22 1.04
N PHE A 75 -13.35 1.58 1.04
CA PHE A 75 -13.22 0.20 0.58
C PHE A 75 -13.87 -0.77 1.57
N LEU A 76 -13.72 -0.54 2.87
CA LEU A 76 -14.43 -1.32 3.90
C LEU A 76 -15.95 -1.23 3.75
N GLY A 77 -16.50 -0.02 3.59
CA GLY A 77 -17.93 0.16 3.35
C GLY A 77 -18.39 -0.51 2.06
N PHE A 78 -17.55 -0.50 1.01
CA PHE A 78 -17.82 -1.21 -0.23
C PHE A 78 -17.84 -2.74 -0.06
N LEU A 79 -16.87 -3.31 0.66
CA LEU A 79 -16.83 -4.74 0.97
C LEU A 79 -18.04 -5.18 1.80
N GLU A 80 -18.44 -4.36 2.78
CA GLU A 80 -19.65 -4.59 3.58
C GLU A 80 -20.91 -4.65 2.70
N LYS A 81 -21.07 -3.72 1.75
CA LYS A 81 -22.20 -3.73 0.80
C LYS A 81 -22.19 -4.94 -0.15
N LEU A 82 -21.02 -5.52 -0.41
CA LEU A 82 -20.87 -6.73 -1.21
C LEU A 82 -21.04 -8.02 -0.39
N GLY A 83 -21.11 -7.93 0.94
CA GLY A 83 -21.10 -9.09 1.82
C GLY A 83 -19.77 -9.86 1.80
N VAL A 84 -18.65 -9.16 1.56
CA VAL A 84 -17.30 -9.76 1.56
C VAL A 84 -16.71 -9.61 2.95
N GLU A 85 -16.46 -10.74 3.61
CA GLU A 85 -15.91 -10.77 4.96
C GLU A 85 -14.41 -10.40 4.98
N THR A 86 -14.04 -9.63 6.00
CA THR A 86 -12.64 -9.34 6.32
C THR A 86 -12.27 -9.94 7.65
N GLU A 87 -11.03 -10.40 7.81
CA GLU A 87 -10.52 -10.93 9.05
C GLU A 87 -9.30 -10.14 9.55
N PRO A 88 -9.12 -10.00 10.87
CA PRO A 88 -7.95 -9.33 11.44
C PRO A 88 -6.65 -10.04 11.07
N ALA A 89 -5.67 -9.27 10.61
CA ALA A 89 -4.33 -9.76 10.31
C ALA A 89 -3.29 -9.06 11.18
N LYS A 90 -2.25 -9.80 11.59
CA LYS A 90 -1.13 -9.25 12.34
C LYS A 90 0.01 -8.94 11.37
N MET A 91 0.19 -7.67 11.05
CA MET A 91 1.33 -7.24 10.25
C MET A 91 2.53 -6.97 11.16
N LYS A 92 3.61 -7.75 10.97
CA LYS A 92 4.89 -7.56 11.66
C LYS A 92 5.99 -7.39 10.64
N PHE A 93 6.98 -6.58 11.00
CA PHE A 93 8.15 -6.32 10.17
C PHE A 93 9.40 -6.79 10.90
N SER A 94 10.24 -7.56 10.21
CA SER A 94 11.55 -8.00 10.70
C SER A 94 12.56 -8.00 9.56
N VAL A 95 13.82 -7.79 9.92
CA VAL A 95 14.94 -7.80 8.97
C VAL A 95 15.91 -8.88 9.41
N SER A 96 16.34 -9.70 8.45
CA SER A 96 17.48 -10.60 8.60
C SER A 96 18.46 -10.31 7.47
N ARG A 97 19.69 -9.95 7.84
CA ARG A 97 20.72 -9.48 6.92
C ARG A 97 21.96 -10.38 7.00
N ASP A 98 22.64 -10.53 5.87
CA ASP A 98 23.90 -11.25 5.73
C ASP A 98 23.83 -12.67 6.32
N ARG A 99 22.75 -13.39 5.99
CA ARG A 99 22.47 -14.77 6.47
C ARG A 99 22.36 -14.86 8.01
N GLY A 100 21.76 -13.85 8.65
CA GLY A 100 21.50 -13.83 10.10
C GLY A 100 22.61 -13.20 10.94
N VAL A 101 23.59 -12.53 10.32
CA VAL A 101 24.57 -11.72 11.06
C VAL A 101 23.88 -10.59 11.83
N LEU A 102 22.86 -9.99 11.22
CA LEU A 102 22.02 -9.00 11.89
C LEU A 102 20.56 -9.41 11.74
N GLU A 103 19.89 -9.56 12.88
CA GLU A 103 18.46 -9.78 12.93
C GLU A 103 17.83 -8.89 13.98
N TRP A 104 16.67 -8.33 13.65
CA TRP A 104 15.84 -7.58 14.57
C TRP A 104 14.38 -7.55 14.10
N VAL A 105 13.47 -7.34 15.04
CA VAL A 105 12.03 -7.27 14.77
C VAL A 105 11.49 -5.93 15.26
N CYS A 106 10.66 -5.28 14.43
CA CYS A 106 9.88 -4.13 14.87
C CYS A 106 8.76 -4.63 15.79
N GLY A 107 8.89 -4.38 17.09
CA GLY A 107 7.94 -4.83 18.10
C GLY A 107 7.95 -3.97 19.35
N THR A 108 6.94 -4.18 20.20
CA THR A 108 6.69 -3.41 21.42
C THR A 108 7.48 -3.88 22.64
N THR A 109 8.33 -4.90 22.50
CA THR A 109 9.07 -5.50 23.62
C THR A 109 10.56 -5.53 23.31
N LEU A 110 11.40 -5.24 24.31
CA LEU A 110 12.86 -5.32 24.17
C LEU A 110 13.33 -6.70 23.70
N GLY A 111 12.67 -7.79 24.14
CA GLY A 111 12.98 -9.14 23.70
C GLY A 111 12.66 -9.44 22.23
N SER A 112 11.73 -8.71 21.60
CA SER A 112 11.46 -8.86 20.16
C SER A 112 12.43 -8.03 19.32
N VAL A 113 12.78 -6.83 19.78
CA VAL A 113 13.79 -5.98 19.13
C VAL A 113 15.18 -6.63 19.19
N PHE A 114 15.58 -7.12 20.36
CA PHE A 114 16.86 -7.80 20.58
C PHE A 114 16.71 -9.33 20.52
N CYS A 115 16.19 -9.85 19.41
CA CYS A 115 16.16 -11.30 19.18
C CYS A 115 17.57 -11.93 19.28
N GLN A 116 18.61 -11.15 18.99
CA GLN A 116 20.00 -11.48 19.26
C GLN A 116 20.53 -10.70 20.46
N ARG A 117 20.79 -11.38 21.59
CA ARG A 117 21.25 -10.73 22.85
C ARG A 117 22.55 -9.92 22.69
N ARG A 118 23.44 -10.31 21.77
CA ARG A 118 24.67 -9.57 21.45
C ARG A 118 24.40 -8.13 21.00
N ASN A 119 23.25 -7.87 20.37
CA ASN A 119 22.92 -6.56 19.85
C ASN A 119 22.52 -5.57 20.96
N ILE A 120 22.23 -6.05 22.17
CA ILE A 120 21.96 -5.21 23.36
C ILE A 120 23.17 -4.34 23.68
N LEU A 121 24.39 -4.83 23.44
CA LEU A 121 25.63 -4.09 23.70
C LEU A 121 26.17 -3.39 22.45
N SER A 122 25.44 -3.41 21.32
CA SER A 122 25.91 -2.83 20.06
C SER A 122 25.54 -1.34 19.98
N PRO A 123 26.53 -0.42 19.95
CA PRO A 123 26.25 1.00 19.77
C PRO A 123 25.55 1.30 18.43
N ARG A 124 25.86 0.50 17.40
CA ARG A 124 25.22 0.58 16.08
C ARG A 124 23.71 0.31 16.17
N MET A 125 23.30 -0.70 16.94
CA MET A 125 21.89 -1.04 17.14
C MET A 125 21.15 0.08 17.89
N TRP A 126 21.74 0.60 18.96
CA TRP A 126 21.14 1.71 19.70
C TRP A 126 21.04 2.99 18.86
N ARG A 127 22.06 3.28 18.04
CA ARG A 127 22.00 4.41 17.12
C ARG A 127 20.89 4.25 16.09
N MET A 128 20.71 3.05 15.54
CA MET A 128 19.60 2.75 14.63
C MET A 128 18.24 2.98 15.32
N LEU A 129 18.04 2.45 16.53
CA LEU A 129 16.78 2.62 17.27
C LEU A 129 16.49 4.09 17.59
N PHE A 130 17.50 4.85 18.01
CA PHE A 130 17.39 6.29 18.21
C PHE A 130 16.97 7.01 16.93
N ASP A 131 17.64 6.70 15.82
CA ASP A 131 17.36 7.30 14.51
C ASP A 131 15.96 6.91 13.99
N ILE A 132 15.44 5.71 14.29
CA ILE A 132 14.04 5.33 13.99
C ILE A 132 13.06 6.25 14.72
N ILE A 133 13.24 6.44 16.02
CA ILE A 133 12.37 7.31 16.82
C ILE A 133 12.47 8.76 16.32
N ARG A 134 13.69 9.23 16.07
CA ARG A 134 13.95 10.56 15.50
C ARG A 134 13.25 10.73 14.16
N PHE A 135 13.40 9.78 13.24
CA PHE A 135 12.76 9.85 11.92
C PHE A 135 11.24 9.89 12.04
N ASN A 136 10.66 9.04 12.88
CA ASN A 136 9.21 9.00 13.10
C ASN A 136 8.65 10.33 13.66
N GLN A 137 9.44 11.09 14.41
CA GLN A 137 9.04 12.39 14.96
C GLN A 137 9.26 13.55 13.99
N PHE A 138 10.44 13.63 13.37
CA PHE A 138 10.87 14.80 12.60
C PHE A 138 10.61 14.69 11.09
N ALA A 139 10.37 13.49 10.56
CA ALA A 139 10.09 13.37 9.13
C ALA A 139 8.79 14.09 8.74
N LEU A 140 7.85 14.28 9.67
CA LEU A 140 6.58 14.99 9.43
C LEU A 140 6.76 16.46 9.04
N ASP A 141 7.85 17.09 9.47
CA ASP A 141 8.15 18.48 9.13
C ASP A 141 8.26 18.66 7.60
N LEU A 142 8.74 17.63 6.88
CA LEU A 142 8.79 17.62 5.41
C LEU A 142 7.41 17.75 4.73
N ILE A 143 6.34 17.33 5.42
CA ILE A 143 4.97 17.39 4.92
C ILE A 143 4.32 18.71 5.35
N LEU A 144 4.52 19.13 6.60
CA LEU A 144 3.89 20.32 7.18
C LEU A 144 4.33 21.62 6.48
N GLU A 145 5.56 21.69 6.00
CA GLU A 145 6.05 22.86 5.24
C GLU A 145 5.31 23.08 3.90
N ASP A 146 4.73 22.03 3.32
CA ASP A 146 4.13 22.06 1.97
C ASP A 146 2.64 22.47 1.99
N ASP A 147 1.89 22.10 3.03
CA ASP A 147 0.46 22.47 3.15
C ASP A 147 0.28 23.99 3.27
N SER A 148 1.30 24.70 3.77
CA SER A 148 1.36 26.18 3.77
C SER A 148 1.48 26.78 2.35
N ARG A 149 1.96 26.02 1.37
CA ARG A 149 2.13 26.43 -0.05
C ARG A 149 0.93 26.05 -0.92
N PHE A 150 0.15 25.02 -0.55
CA PHE A 150 -1.06 24.61 -1.28
C PHE A 150 -2.17 25.68 -1.27
N VAL A 151 -2.23 26.54 -0.25
CA VAL A 151 -3.26 27.59 -0.14
C VAL A 151 -2.99 28.77 -1.10
N ARG A 152 -1.78 28.90 -1.68
CA ARG A 152 -1.40 30.09 -2.47
C ARG A 152 -1.52 29.99 -4.00
N GLN A 153 -1.80 28.82 -4.57
CA GLN A 153 -1.86 28.66 -6.04
C GLN A 153 -3.21 28.11 -6.51
N ARG A 154 -4.21 28.99 -6.59
CA ARG A 154 -5.51 28.69 -7.23
C ARG A 154 -5.60 29.17 -8.69
N ASN A 155 -4.61 29.89 -9.20
CA ASN A 155 -4.59 30.41 -10.57
C ASN A 155 -3.26 30.12 -11.28
N GLY A 156 -3.30 29.24 -12.28
CA GLY A 156 -2.25 29.14 -13.33
C GLY A 156 -1.26 27.98 -13.17
N SER A 157 -1.39 26.99 -14.06
CA SER A 157 -0.39 25.95 -14.42
C SER A 157 0.53 25.46 -13.29
N ALA A 158 0.10 24.40 -12.59
CA ALA A 158 0.85 23.75 -11.54
C ALA A 158 2.19 23.16 -12.04
N LYS A 159 3.27 23.94 -11.93
CA LYS A 159 4.63 23.38 -11.86
C LYS A 159 4.86 22.99 -10.40
N TYR A 160 4.84 21.68 -10.13
CA TYR A 160 5.28 21.10 -8.86
C TYR A 160 6.72 21.55 -8.57
N ALA A 161 6.90 22.59 -7.77
CA ALA A 161 8.18 23.02 -7.22
C ALA A 161 8.27 22.65 -5.73
N GLY A 162 7.76 21.47 -5.37
CA GLY A 162 8.08 20.84 -4.09
C GLY A 162 9.50 20.30 -4.18
N SER A 163 10.35 20.62 -3.20
CA SER A 163 11.74 20.15 -3.14
C SER A 163 11.88 18.69 -3.59
N THR A 164 12.60 18.49 -4.70
CA THR A 164 12.92 17.19 -5.30
C THR A 164 14.07 16.50 -4.56
N GLU A 165 14.18 16.75 -3.25
CA GLU A 165 15.20 16.11 -2.43
C GLU A 165 14.88 14.61 -2.39
N ASN A 166 15.84 13.82 -2.83
CA ASN A 166 15.74 12.38 -2.72
C ASN A 166 15.98 11.97 -1.25
N ILE A 167 15.57 10.76 -0.88
CA ILE A 167 15.69 10.32 0.51
C ILE A 167 17.16 10.19 0.94
N GLY A 168 18.08 9.85 0.04
CA GLY A 168 19.51 9.79 0.37
C GLY A 168 20.09 11.12 0.84
N ASP A 169 19.82 12.19 0.11
CA ASP A 169 20.27 13.54 0.41
C ASP A 169 19.66 14.05 1.71
N TYR A 170 18.36 13.79 1.92
CA TYR A 170 17.68 14.10 3.19
C TYR A 170 18.38 13.41 4.37
N LEU A 171 18.67 12.12 4.26
CA LEU A 171 19.32 11.37 5.34
C LEU A 171 20.72 11.90 5.67
N ASN A 172 21.47 12.25 4.64
CA ASN A 172 22.81 12.82 4.78
C ASN A 172 22.76 14.21 5.43
N ARG A 173 21.84 15.08 4.98
CA ARG A 173 21.67 16.44 5.53
C ARG A 173 21.31 16.42 7.01
N GLU A 174 20.40 15.53 7.41
CA GLU A 174 19.94 15.41 8.79
C GLU A 174 20.87 14.54 9.67
N GLY A 175 21.92 13.95 9.11
CA GLY A 175 22.90 13.15 9.85
C GLY A 175 22.32 11.85 10.42
N TYR A 176 21.48 11.16 9.65
CA TYR A 176 21.03 9.80 10.00
C TYR A 176 22.17 8.79 9.83
N SER A 177 22.23 7.79 10.70
CA SER A 177 23.27 6.77 10.63
C SER A 177 23.09 5.81 9.45
N GLU A 178 24.21 5.23 9.01
CA GLU A 178 24.17 4.12 8.04
C GLU A 178 23.39 2.92 8.56
N ALA A 179 23.36 2.70 9.88
CA ALA A 179 22.57 1.63 10.48
C ALA A 179 21.07 1.87 10.26
N PHE A 180 20.58 3.09 10.48
CA PHE A 180 19.21 3.46 10.17
C PHE A 180 18.89 3.29 8.67
N ARG A 181 19.77 3.79 7.80
CA ARG A 181 19.60 3.70 6.35
C ARG A 181 19.54 2.23 5.91
N ASP A 182 20.60 1.47 6.16
CA ASP A 182 20.83 0.16 5.54
C ASP A 182 20.10 -0.97 6.26
N ASP A 183 19.91 -0.86 7.58
CA ASP A 183 19.36 -1.96 8.40
C ASP A 183 17.87 -1.77 8.73
N TYR A 184 17.29 -0.58 8.47
CA TYR A 184 15.86 -0.30 8.64
C TYR A 184 15.18 0.28 7.40
N LEU A 185 15.60 1.47 6.94
CA LEU A 185 14.82 2.21 5.95
C LEU A 185 14.85 1.53 4.58
N LEU A 186 16.03 1.12 4.10
CA LEU A 186 16.16 0.43 2.81
C LEU A 186 15.39 -0.91 2.80
N PRO A 187 15.50 -1.78 3.82
CA PRO A 187 14.65 -2.97 3.92
C PRO A 187 13.15 -2.67 3.96
N LEU A 188 12.73 -1.60 4.65
CA LEU A 188 11.33 -1.19 4.70
C LEU A 188 10.82 -0.73 3.33
N ILE A 189 11.58 0.12 2.63
CA ILE A 189 11.25 0.55 1.26
C ILE A 189 11.20 -0.65 0.31
N GLY A 190 12.19 -1.54 0.41
CA GLY A 190 12.24 -2.77 -0.39
C GLY A 190 11.00 -3.64 -0.19
N ALA A 191 10.55 -3.80 1.06
CA ALA A 191 9.33 -4.55 1.38
C ALA A 191 8.06 -3.87 0.85
N LEU A 192 7.97 -2.55 0.92
CA LEU A 192 6.77 -1.78 0.53
C LEU A 192 6.62 -1.67 -1.00
N TRP A 193 7.72 -1.41 -1.71
CA TRP A 193 7.71 -1.19 -3.17
C TRP A 193 8.20 -2.40 -3.97
N SER A 194 8.49 -3.53 -3.32
CA SER A 194 9.07 -4.72 -3.97
C SER A 194 10.32 -4.38 -4.79
N THR A 195 11.09 -3.40 -4.33
CA THR A 195 12.33 -2.95 -4.99
C THR A 195 13.51 -3.65 -4.38
N ASN A 196 14.56 -3.86 -5.19
CA ASN A 196 15.81 -4.37 -4.67
C ASN A 196 16.44 -3.28 -3.78
N PRO A 197 16.70 -3.54 -2.48
CA PRO A 197 17.32 -2.56 -1.59
C PRO A 197 18.70 -2.07 -2.09
N ALA A 198 19.37 -2.85 -2.94
CA ALA A 198 20.66 -2.50 -3.54
C ALA A 198 20.55 -1.60 -4.78
N LYS A 199 19.35 -1.33 -5.31
CA LYS A 199 19.14 -0.53 -6.53
C LYS A 199 18.26 0.70 -6.25
N SER A 200 18.92 1.84 -6.02
CA SER A 200 18.31 3.18 -6.01
C SER A 200 17.11 3.48 -5.08
N PRO A 201 16.90 2.85 -3.90
CA PRO A 201 15.82 3.33 -3.04
C PRO A 201 16.11 4.73 -2.48
N LEU A 202 17.39 5.14 -2.50
CA LEU A 202 17.84 6.47 -2.09
C LEU A 202 17.41 7.59 -3.05
N ASP A 203 17.07 7.26 -4.31
CA ASP A 203 16.59 8.24 -5.30
C ASP A 203 15.10 8.56 -5.13
N PHE A 204 14.41 7.85 -4.23
CA PHE A 204 12.98 8.04 -4.03
C PHE A 204 12.72 9.45 -3.46
N PRO A 205 11.72 10.19 -3.97
CA PRO A 205 11.39 11.51 -3.43
C PRO A 205 11.05 11.43 -1.94
N ALA A 206 11.83 12.10 -1.09
CA ALA A 206 11.73 11.97 0.37
C ALA A 206 10.30 12.27 0.86
N LYS A 207 9.69 13.32 0.32
CA LYS A 207 8.31 13.72 0.65
C LYS A 207 7.27 12.64 0.33
N SER A 208 7.40 12.00 -0.83
CA SER A 208 6.47 10.93 -1.24
C SER A 208 6.58 9.73 -0.31
N LEU A 209 7.80 9.37 0.09
CA LEU A 209 8.04 8.30 1.06
C LEU A 209 7.43 8.65 2.43
N VAL A 210 7.73 9.83 2.98
CA VAL A 210 7.21 10.22 4.30
C VAL A 210 5.68 10.30 4.27
N ARG A 211 5.09 10.89 3.22
CA ARG A 211 3.62 10.92 3.05
C ARG A 211 3.03 9.51 3.02
N PHE A 212 3.67 8.59 2.31
CA PHE A 212 3.23 7.21 2.27
C PHE A 212 3.30 6.58 3.67
N LEU A 213 4.42 6.71 4.37
CA LEU A 213 4.60 6.14 5.71
C LEU A 213 3.61 6.75 6.72
N TRP A 214 3.34 8.05 6.63
CA TRP A 214 2.33 8.74 7.46
C TRP A 214 0.94 8.22 7.17
N ASN A 215 0.53 8.20 5.90
CA ASN A 215 -0.79 7.76 5.47
C ASN A 215 -1.05 6.28 5.74
N HIS A 216 -0.05 5.48 6.12
CA HIS A 216 -0.20 4.07 6.48
C HIS A 216 0.11 3.80 7.96
N ASP A 217 0.21 4.83 8.80
CA ASP A 217 0.53 4.75 10.22
C ASP A 217 1.84 3.97 10.51
N LEU A 218 2.81 4.07 9.58
CA LEU A 218 4.13 3.44 9.67
C LEU A 218 5.16 4.34 10.37
N LEU A 219 4.86 5.63 10.56
CA LEU A 219 5.71 6.58 11.29
C LEU A 219 5.46 6.57 12.81
N THR A 220 4.85 5.52 13.34
CA THR A 220 4.42 5.53 14.75
C THR A 220 5.10 4.42 15.55
N SER A 221 5.95 4.83 16.50
CA SER A 221 6.66 3.92 17.41
C SER A 221 5.87 3.64 18.70
N ILE A 222 4.86 4.46 19.03
CA ILE A 222 4.25 4.53 20.38
C ILE A 222 2.71 4.45 20.37
N ALA A 223 2.03 4.87 19.28
CA ALA A 223 0.56 4.88 19.23
C ALA A 223 -0.03 3.54 18.76
N GLU A 224 -1.33 3.33 19.04
CA GLU A 224 -2.08 2.18 18.55
C GLU A 224 -1.99 2.08 17.03
N ARG A 225 -1.44 0.97 16.54
CA ARG A 225 -1.42 0.70 15.10
C ARG A 225 -2.83 0.38 14.62
N PRO A 226 -3.24 0.86 13.44
CA PRO A 226 -4.53 0.50 12.88
C PRO A 226 -4.59 -1.03 12.71
N GLN A 227 -5.76 -1.59 12.95
CA GLN A 227 -5.96 -3.02 12.82
C GLN A 227 -5.91 -3.40 11.33
N TRP A 228 -4.84 -4.09 10.95
CA TRP A 228 -4.71 -4.67 9.61
C TRP A 228 -5.75 -5.78 9.44
N ARG A 229 -6.26 -5.91 8.21
CA ARG A 229 -7.24 -6.89 7.81
C ARG A 229 -6.90 -7.47 6.45
N ILE A 230 -7.32 -8.71 6.22
CA ILE A 230 -7.30 -9.37 4.92
C ILE A 230 -8.70 -9.80 4.52
N LEU A 231 -8.90 -10.08 3.24
CA LEU A 231 -10.15 -10.68 2.76
C LEU A 231 -10.04 -12.19 2.97
N LYS A 232 -11.04 -12.76 3.66
CA LYS A 232 -11.00 -14.16 4.13
C LYS A 232 -10.80 -15.19 3.02
N GLU A 233 -11.42 -14.96 1.87
CA GLU A 233 -11.33 -15.82 0.69
C GLU A 233 -10.30 -15.32 -0.34
N GLY A 234 -9.38 -14.44 0.09
CA GLY A 234 -8.41 -13.77 -0.76
C GLY A 234 -8.95 -12.50 -1.41
N SER A 235 -8.03 -11.67 -1.89
CA SER A 235 -8.31 -10.35 -2.47
C SER A 235 -9.23 -10.40 -3.70
N GLN A 236 -9.22 -11.48 -4.49
CA GLN A 236 -10.07 -11.64 -5.67
C GLN A 236 -11.57 -11.71 -5.32
N SER A 237 -11.92 -12.10 -4.09
CA SER A 237 -13.30 -12.35 -3.68
C SER A 237 -14.25 -11.16 -3.85
N TYR A 238 -13.77 -9.91 -3.73
CA TYR A 238 -14.63 -8.74 -3.98
C TYR A 238 -14.91 -8.54 -5.47
N VAL A 239 -13.95 -8.85 -6.34
CA VAL A 239 -14.14 -8.79 -7.79
C VAL A 239 -15.22 -9.80 -8.19
N ASP A 240 -15.12 -11.03 -7.66
CA ASP A 240 -16.10 -12.08 -7.90
C ASP A 240 -17.48 -11.72 -7.33
N ALA A 241 -17.53 -11.08 -6.16
CA ALA A 241 -18.77 -10.58 -5.55
C ALA A 241 -19.45 -9.50 -6.41
N VAL A 242 -18.66 -8.57 -6.96
CA VAL A 242 -19.19 -7.58 -7.91
C VAL A 242 -19.74 -8.31 -9.13
N MET A 243 -18.93 -9.16 -9.77
CA MET A 243 -19.26 -9.81 -11.04
C MET A 243 -20.43 -10.79 -10.97
N ARG A 244 -20.74 -11.37 -9.80
CA ARG A 244 -21.96 -12.17 -9.59
C ARG A 244 -23.25 -11.42 -9.95
N GLY A 245 -23.25 -10.09 -9.83
CA GLY A 245 -24.38 -9.25 -10.19
C GLY A 245 -24.47 -8.90 -11.68
N PHE A 246 -23.59 -9.43 -12.54
CA PHE A 246 -23.48 -9.04 -13.94
C PHE A 246 -23.53 -10.25 -14.87
N PRO A 247 -24.21 -10.15 -16.03
CA PRO A 247 -23.99 -11.09 -17.11
C PRO A 247 -22.54 -10.98 -17.59
N GLN A 248 -21.88 -12.12 -17.82
CA GLN A 248 -20.50 -12.16 -18.28
C GLN A 248 -20.38 -11.66 -19.73
N ILE A 249 -20.43 -10.35 -19.93
CA ILE A 249 -20.05 -9.72 -21.19
C ILE A 249 -18.68 -9.11 -20.98
N ILE A 250 -17.68 -9.98 -20.88
CA ILE A 250 -16.28 -9.60 -20.91
C ILE A 250 -15.88 -9.61 -22.40
N PHE A 251 -15.77 -8.44 -23.01
CA PHE A 251 -15.17 -8.33 -24.34
C PHE A 251 -13.65 -8.46 -24.21
N SER A 252 -13.16 -9.70 -24.20
CA SER A 252 -11.74 -10.00 -24.34
C SER A 252 -11.30 -9.71 -25.77
N SER A 253 -10.35 -8.80 -25.96
CA SER A 253 -9.84 -8.43 -27.28
C SER A 253 -8.84 -9.45 -27.85
N LYS A 254 -9.08 -10.75 -27.71
CA LYS A 254 -8.32 -11.73 -28.50
C LYS A 254 -8.81 -11.65 -29.95
N ARG A 255 -8.14 -10.79 -30.74
CA ARG A 255 -8.15 -10.97 -32.19
C ARG A 255 -7.47 -12.32 -32.50
N PRO A 256 -7.99 -13.10 -33.45
CA PRO A 256 -7.36 -14.34 -33.92
C PRO A 256 -5.96 -14.11 -34.48
#